data_AF-A0A2P2FX66-F1
#
_entry.id   AF-A0A2P2FX66-F1
#
_cell.length_a   1.000
_cell.length_b   1.000
_cell.length_c   1.000
_cell.angle_alpha   90.00
_cell.angle_beta   90.00
_cell.angle_gamma   90.00
#
_symmetry.space_group_name_H-M   'P 1'
#
loop_
_entity.id
_entity.type
_entity.pdbx_description
1 polymer ?
#
loop_
_entity_poly.entity_id
_entity_poly.type
_entity_poly.pdbx_seq_one_letter_code
_entity_poly.pdbx_strand_id
1 'polypeptide(L)'
;MVTGFGVDTETMNEFAGHLGRLEDALRKSADMVGSCVADPGIFGIFGGQIYGAGASMHCGKARDHLNKYSENVQEFSDRVREAAKQYNANEQETERLITEAGKGIDEVKVK
;
A
#
# COMPACT_ATOMS: atom_id res chain seq x y z
N MET A 1 19.68 3.27 30.29
CA MET A 1 19.67 2.84 28.88
C MET A 1 18.74 3.78 28.15
N VAL A 2 19.27 4.60 27.24
CA VAL A 2 18.42 5.44 26.37
C VAL A 2 17.76 4.46 25.40
N THR A 3 16.52 4.09 25.69
CA THR A 3 15.68 3.44 24.68
C THR A 3 15.41 4.51 23.64
N GLY A 4 16.21 4.50 22.57
CA GLY A 4 15.94 5.33 21.39
C GLY A 4 14.50 5.10 20.93
N PHE A 5 13.96 6.03 20.14
CA PHE A 5 12.64 5.89 19.54
C PHE A 5 12.62 4.62 18.67
N GLY A 6 12.24 3.49 19.27
CA GLY A 6 12.06 2.22 18.56
C GLY A 6 10.84 2.37 17.68
N VAL A 7 11.05 2.27 16.37
CA VAL A 7 9.95 2.24 15.41
C VAL A 7 9.47 0.81 15.36
N ASP A 8 8.19 0.61 15.69
CA ASP A 8 7.56 -0.70 15.62
C ASP A 8 7.36 -1.10 14.14
N THR A 9 8.36 -1.79 13.60
CA THR A 9 8.38 -2.26 12.22
C THR A 9 7.36 -3.39 11.97
N GLU A 10 6.89 -4.08 13.01
CA GLU A 10 5.81 -5.07 12.92
C GLU A 10 4.49 -4.37 12.61
N THR A 11 4.15 -3.33 13.36
CA THR A 11 2.96 -2.48 13.10
C THR A 11 3.00 -1.86 11.69
N MET A 12 4.19 -1.43 11.21
CA MET A 12 4.33 -0.92 9.84
C MET A 12 4.04 -2.00 8.78
N ASN A 13 4.54 -3.22 8.98
CA ASN A 13 4.29 -4.33 8.06
C ASN A 13 2.82 -4.75 8.07
N GLU A 14 2.16 -4.76 9.23
CA GLU A 14 0.73 -5.02 9.34
C GLU A 14 -0.09 -3.97 8.58
N PHE A 15 0.25 -2.68 8.75
CA PHE A 15 -0.39 -1.59 8.03
C PHE A 15 -0.19 -1.70 6.51
N ALA A 16 1.01 -2.04 6.04
CA ALA A 16 1.24 -2.34 4.62
C ALA A 16 0.39 -3.53 4.14
N GLY A 17 0.21 -4.56 4.98
CA GLY A 17 -0.73 -5.65 4.71
C GLY A 17 -2.18 -5.18 4.53
N HIS A 18 -2.62 -4.22 5.34
CA HIS A 18 -3.97 -3.61 5.21
C HIS A 18 -4.12 -2.86 3.90
N LEU A 19 -3.09 -2.12 3.49
CA LEU A 19 -3.08 -1.41 2.21
C LEU A 19 -3.15 -2.37 1.02
N GLY A 20 -2.44 -3.51 1.08
CA GLY A 20 -2.57 -4.56 0.05
C GLY A 20 -4.00 -5.12 -0.06
N ARG A 21 -4.67 -5.36 1.08
CA ARG A 21 -6.09 -5.79 1.06
C ARG A 21 -7.02 -4.73 0.48
N LEU A 22 -6.74 -3.45 0.74
CA LEU A 22 -7.50 -2.33 0.19
C LEU A 22 -7.31 -2.23 -1.34
N GLU A 23 -6.08 -2.39 -1.82
CA GLU A 23 -5.76 -2.42 -3.26
C GLU A 23 -6.51 -3.53 -3.99
N ASP A 24 -6.48 -4.76 -3.46
CA ASP A 24 -7.26 -5.89 -3.99
C ASP A 24 -8.76 -5.59 -4.06
N ALA A 25 -9.31 -4.95 -3.03
CA ALA A 25 -10.73 -4.59 -2.98
C ALA A 25 -11.07 -3.50 -4.03
N LEU A 26 -10.17 -2.54 -4.24
CA LEU A 26 -10.33 -1.49 -5.25
C LEU A 26 -10.30 -2.06 -6.67
N ARG A 27 -9.38 -2.99 -6.96
CA ARG A 27 -9.32 -3.69 -8.26
C ARG A 27 -10.59 -4.49 -8.53
N LYS A 28 -11.06 -5.28 -7.56
CA LYS A 28 -12.33 -6.02 -7.67
C LYS A 28 -13.52 -5.09 -7.92
N SER A 29 -13.54 -3.93 -7.26
CA SER A 29 -14.57 -2.91 -7.47
C SER A 29 -14.46 -2.29 -8.87
N ALA A 30 -13.25 -2.07 -9.38
CA ALA A 30 -13.02 -1.57 -10.72
C ALA A 30 -13.53 -2.57 -11.77
N ASP A 31 -13.24 -3.86 -11.60
CA ASP A 31 -13.72 -4.92 -12.49
C ASP A 31 -15.25 -5.01 -12.48
N MET A 32 -15.86 -4.99 -11.29
CA MET A 32 -17.31 -4.99 -11.14
C MET A 32 -17.95 -3.79 -11.84
N VAL A 33 -17.47 -2.57 -11.56
CA VAL A 33 -18.00 -1.35 -12.17
C VAL A 33 -17.76 -1.35 -13.67
N GLY A 34 -16.59 -1.79 -14.13
CA GLY A 34 -16.28 -1.95 -15.56
C GLY A 34 -17.19 -2.95 -16.27
N SER A 35 -17.69 -3.95 -15.55
CA SER A 35 -18.64 -4.95 -16.07
C SER A 35 -20.09 -4.46 -16.13
N CYS A 36 -20.41 -3.31 -15.50
CA CYS A 36 -21.71 -2.66 -15.62
C CYS A 36 -21.88 -2.00 -17.00
N VAL A 37 -22.20 -2.80 -18.00
CA VAL A 37 -22.66 -2.34 -19.32
C VAL A 37 -24.19 -2.30 -19.27
N ALA A 38 -24.80 -1.14 -19.50
CA ALA A 38 -26.26 -1.04 -19.49
C ALA A 38 -26.84 -1.82 -20.69
N ASP A 39 -27.75 -2.76 -20.42
CA ASP A 39 -28.42 -3.58 -21.42
C ASP A 39 -29.24 -2.69 -22.39
N PRO A 40 -28.84 -2.59 -23.68
CA PRO A 40 -29.54 -1.77 -24.66
C PRO A 40 -30.98 -2.24 -24.92
N GLY A 41 -31.31 -3.49 -24.59
CA GLY A 41 -32.63 -4.09 -24.78
C GLY A 41 -33.74 -3.50 -23.92
N ILE A 42 -33.40 -2.89 -22.78
CA ILE A 42 -34.38 -2.35 -21.81
C ILE A 42 -34.91 -0.97 -22.23
N PHE A 43 -34.15 -0.19 -23.01
CA PHE A 43 -34.47 1.21 -23.34
C PHE A 43 -34.81 1.46 -24.82
N GLY A 44 -35.02 0.39 -25.60
CA GLY A 44 -35.34 0.46 -27.04
C GLY A 44 -34.14 0.83 -27.92
N ILE A 45 -34.12 0.36 -29.17
CA ILE A 45 -32.93 0.37 -30.06
C ILE A 45 -32.25 1.75 -30.21
N PHE A 46 -33.02 2.84 -30.21
CA PHE A 46 -32.46 4.21 -30.39
C PHE A 46 -32.11 4.91 -29.08
N GLY A 47 -32.88 4.69 -28.00
CA GLY A 47 -32.59 5.28 -26.68
C GLY A 47 -31.53 4.47 -25.92
N GLY A 48 -31.67 3.14 -25.91
CA GLY A 48 -30.79 2.21 -25.23
C GLY A 48 -29.35 2.20 -25.72
N GLN A 49 -29.07 2.64 -26.95
CA GLN A 49 -27.69 2.84 -27.40
C GLN A 49 -27.05 4.10 -26.82
N ILE A 50 -27.77 5.22 -26.72
CA ILE A 50 -27.25 6.46 -26.15
C ILE A 50 -27.08 6.31 -24.63
N TYR A 51 -28.09 5.76 -23.96
CA TYR A 51 -28.02 5.47 -22.52
C TYR A 51 -27.00 4.37 -22.23
N GLY A 52 -26.93 3.33 -23.08
CA GLY A 52 -25.93 2.26 -23.03
C GLY A 52 -24.51 2.79 -23.16
N ALA A 53 -24.24 3.63 -24.16
CA ALA A 53 -22.94 4.25 -24.38
C ALA A 53 -22.57 5.22 -23.25
N GLY A 54 -23.51 6.02 -22.76
CA GLY A 54 -23.29 6.95 -21.65
C GLY A 54 -22.97 6.22 -20.34
N ALA A 55 -23.80 5.24 -19.96
CA ALA A 55 -23.59 4.43 -18.76
C ALA A 55 -22.27 3.64 -18.83
N SER A 56 -21.96 3.03 -19.98
CA SER A 56 -20.70 2.31 -20.19
C SER A 56 -19.49 3.25 -20.14
N MET A 57 -19.60 4.48 -20.65
CA MET A 57 -18.53 5.48 -20.55
C MET A 57 -18.30 5.93 -19.09
N HIS A 58 -19.37 6.15 -18.32
CA HIS A 58 -19.26 6.52 -16.92
C HIS A 58 -18.70 5.38 -16.07
N CYS A 59 -19.14 4.14 -16.32
CA CYS A 59 -18.61 2.93 -15.69
C CYS A 59 -17.13 2.71 -16.06
N GLY A 60 -16.76 2.92 -17.32
CA GLY A 60 -15.36 2.88 -17.77
C GLY A 60 -14.49 3.91 -17.07
N LYS A 61 -14.95 5.17 -16.95
CA LYS A 61 -14.23 6.21 -16.20
C LYS A 61 -14.07 5.85 -14.73
N ALA A 62 -15.13 5.36 -14.08
CA ALA A 62 -15.09 4.96 -12.69
C ALA A 62 -14.12 3.78 -12.46
N ARG A 63 -14.11 2.79 -13.34
CA ARG A 63 -13.09 1.72 -13.36
C ARG A 63 -11.69 2.30 -13.43
N ASP A 64 -11.42 3.20 -14.36
CA ASP A 64 -10.08 3.77 -14.55
C ASP A 64 -9.64 4.59 -13.32
N HIS A 65 -10.57 5.30 -12.66
CA HIS A 65 -10.29 6.00 -11.40
C HIS A 65 -9.98 5.03 -10.25
N LEU A 66 -10.73 3.94 -10.13
CA LEU A 66 -10.48 2.90 -9.12
C LEU A 66 -9.13 2.22 -9.33
N ASN A 67 -8.76 1.94 -10.59
CA ASN A 67 -7.45 1.39 -10.92
C ASN A 67 -6.30 2.34 -10.55
N LYS A 68 -6.40 3.63 -10.92
CA LYS A 68 -5.41 4.64 -10.50
C LYS A 68 -5.28 4.77 -8.99
N TYR A 69 -6.40 4.70 -8.28
CA TYR A 69 -6.36 4.75 -6.82
C TYR A 69 -5.70 3.49 -6.25
N SER A 70 -5.95 2.32 -6.83
CA SER A 70 -5.31 1.06 -6.46
C SER A 70 -3.78 1.11 -6.64
N GLU A 71 -3.29 1.71 -7.74
CA GLU A 71 -1.86 1.91 -8.00
C GLU A 71 -1.20 2.79 -6.93
N ASN A 72 -1.84 3.90 -6.55
CA ASN A 72 -1.33 4.78 -5.49
C ASN A 72 -1.28 4.08 -4.12
N VAL A 73 -2.29 3.25 -3.81
CA VAL A 73 -2.34 2.47 -2.57
C VAL A 73 -1.22 1.41 -2.56
N GLN A 74 -0.97 0.77 -3.71
CA GLN A 74 0.14 -0.17 -3.86
C GLN A 74 1.49 0.51 -3.63
N GLU A 75 1.72 1.66 -4.28
CA GLU A 75 2.95 2.43 -4.10
C GLU A 75 3.16 2.84 -2.64
N PHE A 76 2.08 3.27 -1.96
CA PHE A 76 2.15 3.63 -0.56
C PHE A 76 2.47 2.42 0.33
N SER A 77 1.85 1.26 0.07
CA SER A 77 2.16 0.00 0.75
C SER A 77 3.65 -0.37 0.61
N ASP A 78 4.21 -0.25 -0.59
CA ASP A 78 5.60 -0.61 -0.84
C ASP A 78 6.57 0.36 -0.16
N ARG A 79 6.26 1.66 -0.13
CA ARG A 79 7.02 2.66 0.62
C ARG A 79 7.01 2.37 2.13
N VAL A 80 5.88 1.94 2.69
CA VAL A 80 5.79 1.56 4.12
C VAL A 80 6.66 0.33 4.41
N ARG A 81 6.62 -0.70 3.55
CA ARG A 81 7.49 -1.88 3.70
C ARG A 81 8.97 -1.52 3.60
N GLU A 82 9.32 -0.63 2.68
CA GLU A 82 10.70 -0.18 2.51
C GLU A 82 11.18 0.60 3.73
N ALA A 83 10.36 1.50 4.26
CA ALA A 83 10.66 2.21 5.50
C ALA A 83 10.84 1.23 6.69
N ALA A 84 9.98 0.22 6.82
CA ALA A 84 10.11 -0.80 7.86
C ALA A 84 11.45 -1.57 7.76
N LYS A 85 11.89 -1.90 6.54
CA LYS A 85 13.21 -2.54 6.31
C LYS A 85 14.36 -1.62 6.72
N GLN A 86 14.29 -0.35 6.35
CA GLN A 86 15.32 0.64 6.68
C GLN A 86 15.45 0.86 8.19
N TYR A 87 14.33 0.93 8.91
CA TYR A 87 14.36 1.01 10.37
C TYR A 87 15.00 -0.22 11.01
N ASN A 88 14.62 -1.43 10.59
CA ASN A 88 15.25 -2.66 11.09
C ASN A 88 16.75 -2.74 10.79
N ALA A 89 17.17 -2.33 9.60
CA ALA A 89 18.59 -2.31 9.22
C ALA A 89 19.40 -1.32 10.07
N ASN A 90 18.87 -0.10 10.25
CA ASN A 90 19.51 0.94 11.05
C ASN A 90 19.59 0.55 12.53
N GLU A 91 18.58 -0.12 13.06
CA GLU A 91 18.56 -0.58 14.45
C GLU A 91 19.61 -1.68 14.68
N GLN A 92 19.72 -2.66 13.78
CA GLN A 92 20.77 -3.69 13.84
C GLN A 92 22.18 -3.09 13.72
N GLU A 93 22.38 -2.13 12.82
CA GLU A 93 23.68 -1.44 12.68
C GLU A 93 24.02 -0.65 13.95
N THR A 94 23.06 0.08 14.50
CA THR A 94 23.22 0.85 15.73
C THR A 94 23.52 -0.06 16.93
N GLU A 95 22.82 -1.18 17.05
CA GLU A 95 23.06 -2.17 18.10
C GLU A 95 24.46 -2.79 17.98
N ARG A 96 24.91 -3.07 16.75
CA ARG A 96 26.27 -3.56 16.49
C ARG A 96 27.33 -2.54 16.92
N LEU A 97 27.17 -1.27 16.52
CA LEU A 97 28.09 -0.19 16.86
C LEU A 97 28.15 0.06 18.38
N ILE A 98 27.00 0.03 19.07
CA ILE A 98 26.95 0.16 20.53
C ILE A 98 27.64 -1.03 21.20
N THR A 99 27.41 -2.25 20.72
CA THR A 99 28.04 -3.46 21.24
C THR A 99 29.57 -3.45 21.03
N GLU A 100 30.04 -3.03 19.86
CA GLU A 100 31.46 -2.85 19.56
C GLU A 100 32.09 -1.77 20.45
N ALA A 101 31.44 -0.62 20.63
CA ALA A 101 31.90 0.44 21.53
C ALA A 101 31.95 -0.03 22.99
N GLY A 102 30.97 -0.83 23.43
CA GLY A 102 30.93 -1.40 24.77
C GLY A 102 32.12 -2.33 25.07
N LYS A 103 32.52 -3.17 24.11
CA LYS A 103 33.70 -4.05 24.25
C LYS A 103 35.00 -3.25 24.44
N GLY A 104 35.17 -2.15 23.71
CA GLY A 104 36.35 -1.29 23.85
C GLY A 104 36.43 -0.57 25.19
N ILE A 105 35.30 -0.32 25.86
CA ILE A 105 35.27 0.32 27.19
C ILE A 105 35.76 -0.64 28.29
N ASP A 106 35.46 -1.93 28.19
CA ASP A 106 35.92 -2.94 29.16
C ASP A 106 37.45 -3.15 29.09
N GLU A 107 38.06 -3.01 27.91
CA GLU A 107 39.52 -3.08 27.75
C GLU A 107 40.27 -1.89 28.40
N VAL A 108 39.62 -0.72 28.52
CA VAL A 108 40.23 0.49 29.11
C VAL A 108 40.13 0.51 30.64
N LYS A 109 39.18 -0.21 31.24
CA LYS A 109 38.99 -0.25 32.70
C LYS A 109 40.01 -1.14 33.44
N VAL A 110 40.83 -1.91 32.72
CA VAL A 110 41.91 -2.70 33.32
C VAL A 110 43.24 -1.95 33.17
N LYS A 111 43.43 -0.91 33.99
CA LYS A 111 44.74 -0.40 34.43
C LYS A 111 44.59 0.45 35.69
#